data_AF-A0A4R8VEP5-F1
#
_entry.id   AF-A0A4R8VEP5-F1
#
_cell.length_a   1.000
_cell.length_b   1.000
_cell.length_c   1.000
_cell.angle_alpha   90.00
_cell.angle_beta   90.00
_cell.angle_gamma   90.00
#
_symmetry.space_group_name_H-M   'P 1'
#
loop_
_entity.id
_entity.type
_entity.pdbx_description
1 polymer ?
#
loop_
_entity_poly.entity_id
_entity_poly.type
_entity_poly.pdbx_seq_one_letter_code
_entity_poly.pdbx_strand_id
1 'polypeptide(L)'
;MPLVADYRTFTDVRSHLKEVFDATARGRTVTVQRDGQLSAVLPVDRLRTYFSRTVSPRVRVTREDDRTIALMEGRPFVSEGTNVDGALADLALSLREYAEDWDDRLERAPNHADNWALVQLIKLSTDEQLLEWLERGGE
;
A
#
# COMPACT_ATOMS: atom_id res chain seq x y z
N MET A 1 24.10 10.21 11.10
CA MET A 1 23.58 10.08 12.49
C MET A 1 22.60 8.91 12.49
N PRO A 2 22.68 7.97 13.44
CA PRO A 2 21.64 6.94 13.57
C PRO A 2 20.31 7.59 13.96
N LEU A 3 19.21 7.02 13.47
CA LEU A 3 17.87 7.39 13.94
C LEU A 3 17.77 7.15 15.46
N VAL A 4 17.25 8.12 16.20
CA VAL A 4 17.05 8.01 17.65
C VAL A 4 15.65 7.49 17.90
N ALA A 5 15.53 6.36 18.62
CA ALA A 5 14.23 5.80 18.99
C ALA A 5 13.56 6.63 20.09
N ASP A 6 12.28 6.97 19.90
CA ASP A 6 11.43 7.59 20.92
C ASP A 6 11.25 6.64 22.12
N TYR A 7 11.12 5.35 21.85
CA TYR A 7 11.09 4.29 22.86
C TYR A 7 12.11 3.20 22.53
N ARG A 8 12.97 2.87 23.49
CA ARG A 8 14.13 1.98 23.27
C ARG A 8 13.86 0.50 23.54
N THR A 9 12.72 0.19 24.15
CA THR A 9 12.36 -1.19 24.49
C THR A 9 10.87 -1.45 24.24
N PHE A 10 10.52 -2.71 24.03
CA PHE A 10 9.13 -3.15 23.91
C PHE A 10 8.31 -2.83 25.17
N THR A 11 8.89 -3.05 26.36
CA THR A 11 8.22 -2.78 27.65
C THR A 11 7.86 -1.30 27.78
N ASP A 12 8.75 -0.42 27.36
CA ASP A 12 8.58 1.04 27.45
C ASP A 12 7.43 1.52 26.54
N VAL A 13 7.41 1.07 25.28
CA VAL A 13 6.26 1.32 24.37
C VAL A 13 4.96 0.82 24.95
N ARG A 14 4.95 -0.40 25.51
CA ARG A 14 3.73 -0.99 26.05
C ARG A 14 3.17 -0.17 27.21
N SER A 15 4.03 0.37 28.07
CA SER A 15 3.64 1.25 29.18
C SER A 15 3.10 2.62 28.72
N HIS A 16 3.47 3.06 27.51
CA HIS A 16 3.10 4.36 26.95
C HIS A 16 2.24 4.24 25.67
N LEU A 17 1.56 3.10 25.46
CA LEU A 17 0.88 2.82 24.19
C LEU A 17 -0.19 3.88 23.85
N LYS A 18 -0.85 4.44 24.87
CA LYS A 18 -1.79 5.55 24.68
C LYS A 18 -1.10 6.77 24.07
N GLU A 19 0.08 7.14 24.54
CA GLU A 19 0.83 8.30 24.07
C GLU A 19 1.32 8.10 22.64
N VAL A 20 1.70 6.86 22.28
CA VAL A 20 2.03 6.48 20.90
C VAL A 20 0.85 6.80 19.97
N PHE A 21 -0.35 6.35 20.33
CA PHE A 21 -1.54 6.60 19.50
C PHE A 21 -1.98 8.07 19.52
N ASP A 22 -1.89 8.76 20.65
CA ASP A 22 -2.18 10.21 20.73
C ASP A 22 -1.21 11.00 19.82
N ALA A 23 0.06 10.59 19.74
CA ALA A 23 1.05 11.22 18.86
C ALA A 23 0.73 10.97 17.38
N THR A 24 0.37 9.74 17.00
CA THR A 24 0.02 9.41 15.62
C THR A 24 -1.30 10.06 15.19
N ALA A 25 -2.27 10.22 16.09
CA ALA A 25 -3.50 10.97 15.83
C ALA A 25 -3.23 12.45 15.52
N ARG A 26 -2.14 13.02 16.06
CA ARG A 26 -1.66 14.38 15.75
C ARG A 26 -0.76 14.42 14.50
N GLY A 27 -0.62 13.31 13.79
CA GLY A 27 0.19 13.22 12.58
C GLY A 27 1.69 13.02 12.80
N ARG A 28 2.14 12.75 14.04
CA ARG A 28 3.55 12.48 14.34
C ARG A 28 3.91 11.02 14.08
N THR A 29 5.14 10.80 13.64
CA THR A 29 5.76 9.46 13.63
C THR A 29 6.33 9.18 15.02
N VAL A 30 6.17 7.95 15.49
CA VAL A 30 6.82 7.45 16.70
C VAL A 30 7.73 6.29 16.32
N THR A 31 8.96 6.30 16.83
CA THR A 31 9.97 5.29 16.54
C THR A 31 10.22 4.39 17.75
N VAL A 32 10.29 3.08 17.49
CA VAL A 32 10.37 2.04 18.51
C VAL A 32 11.54 1.13 18.19
N GLN A 33 12.41 0.91 19.17
CA GLN A 33 13.48 -0.07 19.06
C GLN A 33 13.16 -1.35 19.83
N ARG A 34 13.45 -2.49 19.20
CA ARG A 34 13.41 -3.82 19.82
C ARG A 34 14.55 -4.67 19.25
N ASP A 35 15.36 -5.26 20.13
CA ASP A 35 16.41 -6.21 19.74
C ASP A 35 17.34 -5.67 18.63
N GLY A 36 17.65 -4.37 18.68
CA GLY A 36 18.47 -3.67 17.70
C GLY A 36 17.74 -3.23 16.42
N GLN A 37 16.53 -3.73 16.16
CA GLN A 37 15.69 -3.29 15.04
C GLN A 37 14.87 -2.05 15.39
N LEU A 38 14.72 -1.15 14.42
CA LEU A 38 13.96 0.08 14.55
C LEU A 38 12.71 0.00 13.67
N SER A 39 11.55 0.23 14.28
CA SER A 39 10.25 0.31 13.62
C SER A 39 9.63 1.69 13.81
N ALA A 40 8.72 2.07 12.91
CA ALA A 40 7.97 3.31 13.01
C ALA A 40 6.46 3.02 13.11
N VAL A 41 5.78 3.73 14.00
CA VAL A 41 4.32 3.82 14.05
C VAL A 41 3.94 5.13 13.37
N LEU A 42 3.15 5.01 12.30
CA LEU A 42 2.82 6.10 11.39
C LEU A 42 1.30 6.31 11.34
N PRO A 43 0.83 7.56 11.16
CA PRO A 43 -0.58 7.80 10.83
C PRO A 43 -0.92 7.16 9.48
N VAL A 44 -1.89 6.24 9.48
CA VAL A 44 -2.27 5.44 8.31
C VAL A 44 -2.60 6.34 7.10
N ASP A 45 -3.41 7.37 7.29
CA ASP A 45 -3.84 8.25 6.19
C ASP A 45 -2.67 8.99 5.53
N ARG A 46 -1.68 9.41 6.32
CA ARG A 46 -0.47 10.07 5.77
C ARG A 46 0.37 9.10 4.97
N LEU A 47 0.53 7.87 5.47
CA LEU A 47 1.29 6.84 4.79
C LEU A 47 0.60 6.42 3.49
N ARG A 48 -0.73 6.20 3.50
CA ARG A 48 -1.51 5.93 2.29
C ARG A 48 -1.44 7.06 1.28
N THR A 49 -1.53 8.31 1.74
CA THR A 49 -1.40 9.49 0.86
C THR A 49 -0.02 9.57 0.22
N TYR A 50 1.04 9.27 0.98
CA TYR A 50 2.39 9.21 0.46
C TYR A 50 2.51 8.14 -0.64
N PHE A 51 2.02 6.92 -0.39
CA PHE A 51 2.07 5.85 -1.39
C PHE A 51 1.23 6.16 -2.63
N SER A 52 0.03 6.72 -2.49
CA SER A 52 -0.81 7.05 -3.65
C SER A 52 -0.18 8.11 -4.56
N ARG A 53 0.75 8.92 -4.03
CA ARG A 53 1.50 9.94 -4.80
C ARG A 53 2.81 9.42 -5.39
N THR A 54 3.41 8.41 -4.78
CA THR A 54 4.75 7.92 -5.16
C THR A 54 4.70 6.63 -5.96
N VAL A 55 3.62 5.86 -5.84
CA VAL A 55 3.37 4.66 -6.64
C VAL A 55 2.43 5.03 -7.77
N SER A 56 2.95 5.06 -8.99
CA SER A 56 2.12 5.23 -10.19
C SER A 56 1.39 3.92 -10.52
N PRO A 57 0.10 3.97 -10.88
CA PRO A 57 -0.69 2.83 -11.34
C PRO A 57 -0.26 2.37 -12.74
N ARG A 58 0.17 3.31 -13.61
CA ARG A 58 0.54 3.06 -15.02
C ARG A 58 -0.49 2.19 -15.75
N VAL A 59 -1.78 2.46 -15.52
CA VAL A 59 -2.86 1.69 -16.13
C VAL A 59 -3.10 2.16 -17.56
N ARG A 60 -3.16 1.22 -18.49
CA ARG A 60 -3.64 1.41 -19.85
C ARG A 60 -4.96 0.69 -20.02
N VAL A 61 -5.94 1.44 -20.49
CA VAL A 61 -7.26 0.91 -20.83
C VAL A 61 -7.39 0.87 -22.35
N THR A 62 -7.75 -0.29 -22.88
CA THR A 62 -7.99 -0.51 -24.31
C THR A 62 -9.33 -1.20 -24.50
N ARG A 63 -9.92 -1.04 -25.69
CA ARG A 63 -11.16 -1.72 -26.05
C ARG A 63 -10.87 -2.69 -27.18
N GLU A 64 -11.20 -3.95 -26.96
CA GLU A 64 -11.10 -5.03 -27.94
C GLU A 64 -12.50 -5.66 -28.05
N ASP A 65 -13.10 -5.62 -29.24
CA ASP A 65 -14.48 -6.04 -29.49
C ASP A 65 -15.50 -5.43 -28.51
N ASP A 66 -16.20 -6.27 -27.74
CA ASP A 66 -17.17 -5.89 -26.72
C ASP A 66 -16.58 -5.80 -25.30
N ARG A 67 -15.25 -5.94 -25.17
CA ARG A 67 -14.53 -5.93 -23.90
C ARG A 67 -13.62 -4.71 -23.74
N THR A 68 -13.50 -4.30 -22.49
CA THR A 68 -12.55 -3.30 -22.03
C THR A 68 -11.48 -4.00 -21.22
N ILE A 69 -10.22 -3.82 -21.60
CA ILE A 69 -9.07 -4.44 -20.95
C ILE A 69 -8.30 -3.35 -20.20
N ALA A 70 -8.03 -3.57 -18.91
CA ALA A 70 -7.16 -2.73 -18.10
C ALA A 70 -5.87 -3.47 -17.77
N LEU A 71 -4.73 -2.87 -18.10
CA LEU A 71 -3.39 -3.44 -17.93
C LEU A 71 -2.51 -2.47 -17.16
N MET A 72 -1.76 -2.95 -16.16
CA MET A 72 -0.72 -2.15 -15.50
C MET A 72 0.62 -2.29 -16.24
N GLU A 73 1.11 -1.23 -16.87
CA GLU A 73 2.38 -1.28 -17.58
C GLU A 73 3.56 -1.56 -16.62
N GLY A 74 4.40 -2.53 -17.02
CA GLY A 74 5.56 -2.94 -16.24
C GLY A 74 5.22 -3.81 -15.02
N ARG A 75 3.96 -4.23 -14.87
CA ARG A 75 3.53 -5.17 -13.82
C ARG A 75 2.61 -6.25 -14.43
N PRO A 76 2.62 -7.48 -13.91
CA PRO A 76 1.84 -8.59 -14.47
C PRO A 76 0.37 -8.57 -14.01
N PHE A 77 -0.30 -7.40 -14.09
CA PHE A 77 -1.71 -7.26 -13.73
C PHE A 77 -2.53 -6.86 -14.96
N VAL A 78 -3.55 -7.67 -15.25
CA VAL A 78 -4.50 -7.47 -16.33
C VAL A 78 -5.87 -7.90 -15.86
N SER A 79 -6.90 -7.16 -16.27
CA SER A 79 -8.31 -7.45 -15.99
C SER A 79 -9.17 -7.07 -17.18
N GLU A 80 -10.42 -7.54 -17.17
CA GLU A 80 -11.39 -7.22 -18.21
C GLU A 80 -12.76 -6.84 -17.66
N GLY A 81 -13.51 -6.07 -18.43
CA GLY A 81 -14.88 -5.67 -18.10
C GLY A 81 -15.70 -5.32 -19.33
N THR A 82 -16.99 -5.15 -19.15
CA THR A 82 -17.90 -4.68 -20.22
C THR A 82 -17.74 -3.18 -20.51
N ASN A 83 -17.12 -2.45 -19.59
CA ASN A 83 -16.77 -1.03 -19.69
C ASN A 83 -15.52 -0.74 -18.83
N VAL A 84 -15.07 0.52 -18.84
CA VAL A 84 -13.87 0.96 -18.10
C VAL A 84 -14.01 0.70 -16.60
N ASP A 85 -15.12 1.11 -15.99
CA ASP A 85 -15.36 0.96 -14.55
C ASP A 85 -15.31 -0.51 -14.12
N GLY A 86 -15.91 -1.40 -14.92
CA GLY A 86 -15.89 -2.84 -14.69
C GLY A 86 -14.49 -3.43 -14.78
N ALA A 87 -13.70 -3.02 -15.77
CA ALA A 87 -12.31 -3.48 -15.90
C ALA A 87 -11.44 -2.98 -14.74
N LEU A 88 -11.62 -1.73 -14.29
CA LEU A 88 -10.88 -1.18 -13.15
C LEU A 88 -11.31 -1.82 -11.81
N ALA A 89 -12.59 -2.13 -11.64
CA ALA A 89 -13.09 -2.88 -10.47
C ALA A 89 -12.50 -4.27 -10.38
N ASP A 90 -12.44 -4.99 -11.51
CA ASP A 90 -11.81 -6.31 -11.59
C ASP A 90 -10.29 -6.22 -11.35
N LEU A 91 -9.63 -5.16 -11.84
CA LEU A 91 -8.22 -4.90 -11.55
C LEU A 91 -7.98 -4.66 -10.05
N ALA A 92 -8.84 -3.86 -9.42
CA ALA A 92 -8.76 -3.58 -7.99
C ALA A 92 -8.91 -4.86 -7.16
N LEU A 93 -9.83 -5.75 -7.54
CA LEU A 93 -9.99 -7.06 -6.91
C LEU A 93 -8.74 -7.92 -7.05
N SER A 94 -8.17 -8.04 -8.26
CA SER A 94 -6.93 -8.78 -8.49
C SER A 94 -5.76 -8.24 -7.65
N LEU A 95 -5.69 -6.92 -7.46
CA LEU A 95 -4.69 -6.29 -6.58
C LEU A 95 -4.89 -6.63 -5.11
N ARG A 96 -6.14 -6.77 -4.63
CA ARG A 96 -6.44 -7.21 -3.26
C ARG A 96 -5.95 -8.63 -3.02
N GLU A 97 -6.31 -9.55 -3.92
CA GLU A 97 -5.87 -10.96 -3.87
C GLU A 97 -4.34 -11.05 -3.89
N TYR A 98 -3.69 -10.25 -4.75
CA TYR A 98 -2.23 -10.18 -4.78
C TYR A 98 -1.62 -9.70 -3.45
N ALA A 99 -2.23 -8.72 -2.79
CA ALA A 99 -1.74 -8.20 -1.51
C ALA A 99 -1.85 -9.25 -0.38
N GLU A 100 -2.92 -10.04 -0.37
CA GLU A 100 -3.09 -11.17 0.54
C GLU A 100 -2.03 -12.26 0.28
N ASP A 101 -1.88 -12.66 -0.99
CA ASP A 101 -0.86 -13.61 -1.42
C ASP A 101 0.57 -13.15 -1.09
N TRP A 102 0.82 -11.84 -1.11
CA TRP A 102 2.11 -11.26 -0.80
C TRP A 102 2.48 -11.45 0.66
N ASP A 103 1.57 -11.17 1.59
CA ASP A 103 1.77 -11.43 3.02
C ASP A 103 1.98 -12.92 3.31
N ASP A 104 1.24 -13.79 2.63
CA ASP A 104 1.25 -15.22 2.88
C ASP A 104 2.52 -15.92 2.37
N ARG A 105 3.00 -15.54 1.18
CA ARG A 105 4.10 -16.25 0.51
C ARG A 105 5.00 -15.43 -0.42
N LEU A 106 4.51 -14.36 -1.04
CA LEU A 106 5.29 -13.68 -2.09
C LEU A 106 6.31 -12.67 -1.55
N GLU A 107 6.22 -12.21 -0.30
CA GLU A 107 7.17 -11.26 0.29
C GLU A 107 8.65 -11.72 0.17
N ARG A 108 8.88 -13.03 0.10
CA ARG A 108 10.22 -13.65 0.04
C ARG A 108 10.67 -14.03 -1.37
N ALA A 109 9.76 -13.94 -2.34
CA ALA A 109 10.06 -14.30 -3.72
C ALA A 109 10.82 -13.13 -4.41
N PRO A 110 12.02 -13.37 -5.00
CA PRO A 110 12.84 -12.28 -5.54
C PRO A 110 12.13 -11.40 -6.58
N ASN A 111 11.23 -11.98 -7.38
CA ASN A 111 10.46 -11.26 -8.40
C ASN A 111 9.27 -10.45 -7.83
N HIS A 112 9.04 -10.49 -6.52
CA HIS A 112 7.98 -9.76 -5.81
C HIS A 112 8.50 -8.84 -4.69
N ALA A 113 9.81 -8.90 -4.38
CA ALA A 113 10.42 -8.16 -3.29
C ALA A 113 10.26 -6.63 -3.41
N ASP A 114 10.31 -6.11 -4.64
CA ASP A 114 10.20 -4.67 -4.92
C ASP A 114 8.74 -4.15 -4.93
N ASN A 115 7.74 -5.04 -4.76
CA ASN A 115 6.34 -4.66 -4.78
C ASN A 115 5.81 -4.16 -3.44
N TRP A 116 6.65 -4.05 -2.40
CA TRP A 116 6.25 -3.60 -1.06
C TRP A 116 5.41 -2.31 -1.09
N ALA A 117 5.86 -1.27 -1.78
CA ALA A 117 5.14 0.01 -1.82
C ALA A 117 3.75 -0.10 -2.45
N LEU A 118 3.59 -0.93 -3.49
CA LEU A 118 2.30 -1.23 -4.11
C LEU A 118 1.39 -1.98 -3.13
N VAL A 119 1.92 -3.00 -2.45
CA VAL A 119 1.16 -3.79 -1.46
C VAL A 119 0.70 -2.90 -0.29
N GLN A 120 1.57 -2.03 0.21
CA GLN A 120 1.19 -1.08 1.25
C GLN A 120 0.10 -0.12 0.78
N LEU A 121 0.17 0.39 -0.46
CA LEU A 121 -0.89 1.22 -1.02
C LEU A 121 -2.23 0.49 -1.05
N ILE A 122 -2.24 -0.75 -1.54
CA ILE A 122 -3.45 -1.57 -1.62
C ILE A 122 -4.01 -1.76 -0.21
N LYS A 123 -3.24 -2.34 0.70
CA LYS A 123 -3.69 -2.67 2.08
C LYS A 123 -4.21 -1.48 2.87
N LEU A 124 -3.66 -0.28 2.64
CA LEU A 124 -4.04 0.93 3.39
C LEU A 124 -5.18 1.72 2.74
N SER A 125 -5.63 1.34 1.54
CA SER A 125 -6.72 2.02 0.83
C SER A 125 -8.05 1.31 1.05
N THR A 126 -9.15 2.07 1.11
CA THR A 126 -10.50 1.52 0.86
C THR A 126 -10.65 1.16 -0.63
N ASP A 127 -11.72 0.48 -1.00
CA ASP A 127 -11.96 0.11 -2.40
C ASP A 127 -12.18 1.35 -3.28
N GLU A 128 -12.91 2.34 -2.78
CA GLU A 128 -13.11 3.62 -3.47
C GLU A 128 -11.79 4.37 -3.66
N GLN A 129 -10.93 4.36 -2.65
CA GLN A 129 -9.61 4.99 -2.70
C GLN A 129 -8.65 4.29 -3.67
N LEU A 130 -8.73 2.96 -3.76
CA LEU A 130 -7.93 2.17 -4.68
C LEU A 130 -8.39 2.41 -6.13
N LEU A 131 -9.70 2.44 -6.36
CA LEU A 131 -10.29 2.78 -7.66
C LEU A 131 -9.92 4.21 -8.10
N GLU A 132 -10.06 5.19 -7.21
CA GLU A 132 -9.64 6.57 -7.48
C GLU A 132 -8.15 6.63 -7.86
N TRP A 133 -7.30 5.85 -7.19
CA TRP A 133 -5.89 5.77 -7.52
C TRP A 133 -5.64 5.09 -8.88
N LEU A 134 -6.41 4.07 -9.27
CA LEU A 134 -6.29 3.47 -10.60
C LEU A 134 -6.70 4.44 -11.71
N GLU A 135 -7.70 5.28 -11.45
CA GLU A 135 -8.20 6.28 -12.41
C GLU A 135 -7.27 7.50 -12.55
N ARG A 136 -6.62 7.93 -11.45
CA ARG A 136 -5.99 9.27 -11.36
C ARG A 136 -4.60 9.28 -10.70
N GLY A 137 -4.10 8.13 -10.29
CA GLY A 137 -2.84 8.03 -9.56
C GLY A 137 -1.62 8.24 -10.45
N GLY A 138 -0.56 8.82 -9.88
CA GLY A 138 0.75 8.98 -10.53
C GLY A 138 0.85 10.19 -11.48
N GLU A 139 1.13 11.34 -10.86
CA GLU A 139 1.18 12.71 -11.45
C GLU A 139 -0.12 13.23 -12.08
#